data_AF-A0A3Q1EKB6-F1
#
_entry.id   AF-A0A3Q1EKB6-F1
#
_cell.length_a   1.000
_cell.length_b   1.000
_cell.length_c   1.000
_cell.angle_alpha   90.00
_cell.angle_beta   90.00
_cell.angle_gamma   90.00
#
_symmetry.space_group_name_H-M   'P 1'
#
loop_
_entity.id
_entity.type
_entity.pdbx_description
1 polymer ?
#
loop_
_entity_poly.entity_id
_entity_poly.type
_entity_poly.pdbx_seq_one_letter_code
_entity_poly.pdbx_strand_id
1 'polypeptide(L)'
;MHCACVFIFTTSSYTCVLRWLNPLFTTGYKRRLEEDDMYEVLPEDRSDRLGQDLQRYWDVEFQKATKEMRKPRLTKAIIQCYWKSYSVLGLFTLIEVSVMSVPSFGNKV
;
A
#
# COMPACT_ATOMS: atom_id res chain seq x y z
N MET A 1 7.01 -7.10 -19.44
CA MET A 1 7.33 -5.66 -19.35
C MET A 1 6.92 -5.03 -18.01
N HIS A 2 5.96 -5.59 -17.25
CA HIS A 2 5.63 -5.11 -15.88
C HIS A 2 6.73 -5.34 -14.82
N CYS A 3 7.58 -6.38 -14.92
CA CYS A 3 8.56 -6.68 -13.85
C CYS A 3 9.73 -5.68 -13.75
N ALA A 4 10.24 -5.17 -14.89
CA ALA A 4 11.29 -4.14 -14.88
C ALA A 4 10.74 -2.77 -14.43
N CYS A 5 9.45 -2.50 -14.69
CA CYS A 5 8.80 -1.27 -14.25
C CYS A 5 8.73 -1.18 -12.73
N VAL A 6 8.48 -2.29 -12.02
CA VAL A 6 8.41 -2.29 -10.55
C VAL A 6 9.79 -2.01 -9.92
N PHE A 7 10.88 -2.55 -10.45
CA PHE A 7 12.24 -2.35 -9.91
C PHE A 7 12.79 -0.92 -10.13
N ILE A 8 12.42 -0.30 -11.26
CA ILE A 8 12.72 1.12 -11.54
C ILE A 8 11.77 2.03 -10.75
N PHE A 9 10.49 1.67 -10.59
CA PHE A 9 9.56 2.43 -9.75
C PHE A 9 9.95 2.40 -8.27
N THR A 10 10.43 1.28 -7.74
CA THR A 10 10.82 1.20 -6.33
C THR A 10 12.04 2.07 -6.06
N THR A 11 13.12 1.93 -6.84
CA THR A 11 14.33 2.78 -6.71
C THR A 11 14.07 4.28 -6.99
N SER A 12 13.19 4.61 -7.94
CA SER A 12 12.81 6.00 -8.25
C SER A 12 11.82 6.59 -7.24
N SER A 13 10.91 5.79 -6.67
CA SER A 13 9.95 6.25 -5.64
C SER A 13 10.59 6.38 -4.27
N TYR A 14 11.49 5.49 -3.85
CA TYR A 14 12.15 5.57 -2.54
C TYR A 14 13.01 6.84 -2.36
N THR A 15 13.52 7.40 -3.47
CA THR A 15 14.25 8.69 -3.44
C THR A 15 13.32 9.91 -3.53
N CYS A 16 12.16 9.78 -4.17
CA CYS A 16 11.12 10.81 -4.20
C CYS A 16 10.47 11.02 -2.81
N VAL A 17 10.24 9.94 -2.04
CA VAL A 17 9.62 10.02 -0.71
C VAL A 17 10.49 10.81 0.30
N LEU A 18 11.81 10.80 0.13
CA LEU A 18 12.70 11.55 1.03
C LEU A 18 12.87 13.01 0.62
N ARG A 19 12.55 13.36 -0.64
CA ARG A 19 12.70 14.73 -1.15
C ARG A 19 11.61 15.69 -0.65
N TRP A 20 10.38 15.21 -0.45
CA TRP A 20 9.31 16.01 0.16
C TRP A 20 9.39 16.09 1.69
N LEU A 21 10.10 15.13 2.32
CA LEU A 21 10.29 15.09 3.76
C LEU A 21 11.40 16.04 4.25
N ASN A 22 12.44 16.26 3.44
CA ASN A 22 13.53 17.18 3.75
C ASN A 22 13.10 18.65 4.02
N PRO A 23 12.19 19.27 3.24
CA PRO A 23 11.68 20.60 3.56
C PRO A 23 10.81 20.62 4.82
N LEU A 24 10.07 19.54 5.13
CA LEU A 24 9.27 19.43 6.35
C LEU A 24 10.15 19.48 7.61
N PHE A 25 11.23 18.70 7.63
CA PHE A 25 12.19 18.74 8.73
C PHE A 25 12.92 20.08 8.85
N THR A 26 13.19 20.74 7.72
CA THR A 26 13.79 22.08 7.72
C THR A 26 12.85 23.13 8.32
N THR A 27 11.55 23.06 8.02
CA THR A 27 10.53 23.95 8.60
C THR A 27 10.35 23.70 10.10
N GLY A 28 10.25 22.44 10.52
CA GLY A 28 10.18 22.07 11.95
C GLY A 28 11.43 22.43 12.77
N TYR A 29 12.60 22.55 12.14
CA TYR A 29 13.82 23.03 12.80
C TYR A 29 13.83 24.56 13.00
N LYS A 30 13.16 25.31 12.11
CA LYS A 30 13.11 26.79 12.15
C LYS A 30 11.96 27.34 13.00
N ARG A 31 10.84 26.62 13.11
CA ARG A 31 9.62 27.00 13.87
C ARG A 31 8.90 25.77 14.39
N ARG A 32 8.05 25.90 15.42
CA ARG A 32 7.08 24.85 15.75
C ARG A 32 6.11 24.68 14.58
N LEU A 33 5.88 23.42 14.19
CA LEU A 33 4.94 23.05 13.13
C LEU A 33 3.51 23.41 13.55
N GLU A 34 2.78 24.11 12.68
CA GLU A 34 1.35 24.39 12.81
C GLU A 34 0.54 23.43 11.94
N GLU A 35 -0.75 23.25 12.27
CA GLU A 35 -1.65 22.27 11.62
C GLU A 35 -1.84 22.55 10.11
N ASP A 36 -1.68 23.81 9.69
CA ASP A 36 -1.78 24.26 8.30
C ASP A 36 -0.58 23.88 7.41
N ASP A 37 0.58 23.53 7.99
CA ASP A 37 1.76 23.06 7.25
C ASP A 37 1.70 21.54 6.98
N MET A 38 0.62 20.88 7.42
CA MET A 38 0.43 19.45 7.20
C MET A 38 -0.02 19.22 5.76
N TYR A 39 0.79 18.48 5.00
CA TYR A 39 0.50 18.18 3.60
C TYR A 39 -0.89 17.55 3.46
N GLU A 40 -1.69 18.10 2.53
CA GLU A 40 -2.97 17.52 2.15
C GLU A 40 -2.72 16.08 1.63
N VAL A 41 -3.57 15.15 2.09
CA VAL A 41 -3.43 13.73 1.76
C VAL A 41 -3.41 13.57 0.25
N LEU A 42 -2.37 12.88 -0.24
CA LEU A 42 -2.20 12.55 -1.64
C LEU A 42 -3.51 11.93 -2.18
N PRO A 43 -4.01 12.33 -3.35
CA PRO A 43 -5.29 11.82 -3.85
C PRO A 43 -5.35 10.29 -3.97
N GLU A 44 -4.21 9.61 -4.05
CA GLU A 44 -4.11 8.14 -3.96
C GLU A 44 -4.39 7.57 -2.57
N ASP A 45 -4.06 8.29 -1.49
CA ASP A 45 -4.25 7.89 -0.09
C ASP A 45 -5.57 8.41 0.52
N ARG A 46 -6.38 9.12 -0.27
CA ARG A 46 -7.70 9.58 0.18
C ARG A 46 -8.59 8.37 0.47
N SER A 47 -9.05 8.31 1.72
CA SER A 47 -9.98 7.29 2.24
C SER A 47 -11.31 7.26 1.49
N ASP A 48 -11.68 8.32 0.75
CA ASP A 48 -12.93 8.40 -0.01
C ASP A 48 -13.06 7.30 -1.08
N ARG A 49 -12.05 7.09 -1.92
CA ARG A 49 -12.11 6.05 -2.96
C ARG A 49 -12.21 4.65 -2.34
N LEU A 50 -11.42 4.43 -1.30
CA LEU A 50 -11.36 3.16 -0.58
C LEU A 50 -12.69 2.86 0.13
N GLY A 51 -13.29 3.88 0.74
CA GLY A 51 -14.60 3.81 1.37
C GLY A 51 -15.71 3.51 0.36
N GLN A 52 -15.72 4.19 -0.79
CA GLN A 52 -16.70 3.94 -1.86
C GLN A 52 -16.63 2.51 -2.40
N ASP A 53 -15.42 1.99 -2.65
CA ASP A 53 -15.25 0.62 -3.12
C ASP A 53 -15.66 -0.39 -2.05
N LEU A 54 -15.27 -0.19 -0.79
CA LEU A 54 -15.69 -1.05 0.32
C LEU A 54 -17.22 -1.08 0.46
N GLN A 55 -17.87 0.08 0.34
CA GLN A 55 -19.32 0.20 0.45
C GLN A 55 -20.04 -0.57 -0.66
N ARG A 56 -19.53 -0.52 -1.89
CA ARG A 56 -20.05 -1.33 -3.01
C ARG A 56 -19.94 -2.83 -2.75
N TYR A 57 -18.80 -3.32 -2.27
CA TYR A 57 -18.63 -4.74 -1.95
C TYR A 57 -19.48 -5.17 -0.75
N TRP A 58 -19.64 -4.28 0.23
CA TRP A 58 -20.49 -4.49 1.39
C TRP A 58 -21.96 -4.63 1.00
N ASP A 59 -22.49 -3.76 0.14
CA ASP A 59 -23.88 -3.83 -0.31
C ASP A 59 -24.19 -5.14 -1.04
N VAL A 60 -23.25 -5.63 -1.86
CA VAL A 60 -23.38 -6.92 -2.56
C VAL A 60 -23.39 -8.10 -1.58
N GLU A 61 -22.47 -8.12 -0.62
CA GLU A 61 -22.42 -9.17 0.40
C GLU A 61 -23.65 -9.09 1.33
N PHE A 62 -24.12 -7.90 1.64
CA PHE A 62 -25.32 -7.66 2.45
C PHE A 62 -26.57 -8.23 1.77
N GLN A 63 -26.79 -7.92 0.48
CA GLN A 63 -27.94 -8.48 -0.25
C GLN A 63 -27.89 -10.00 -0.39
N LYS A 64 -26.69 -10.58 -0.56
CA LYS A 64 -26.52 -12.04 -0.57
C LYS A 64 -26.82 -12.65 0.80
N ALA A 65 -26.31 -12.04 1.86
CA ALA A 65 -26.54 -12.48 3.24
C ALA A 65 -28.01 -12.42 3.64
N THR A 66 -28.74 -11.38 3.21
CA THR A 66 -30.20 -11.27 3.40
C THR A 66 -30.95 -12.37 2.66
N LYS A 67 -30.56 -12.68 1.40
CA LYS A 67 -31.16 -13.78 0.62
C LYS A 67 -30.90 -15.16 1.23
N GLU A 68 -29.74 -15.36 1.84
CA GLU A 68 -29.33 -16.63 2.44
C GLU A 68 -29.68 -16.75 3.94
N MET A 69 -30.43 -15.79 4.52
CA MET A 69 -30.70 -15.69 5.97
C MET A 69 -29.43 -15.86 6.85
N ARG A 70 -28.29 -15.39 6.37
CA ARG A 70 -27.00 -15.54 7.04
C ARG A 70 -26.53 -14.18 7.59
N LYS A 71 -25.79 -14.20 8.70
CA LYS A 71 -25.19 -12.98 9.25
C LYS A 71 -24.14 -12.43 8.28
N PRO A 72 -24.23 -11.15 7.84
CA PRO A 72 -23.25 -10.54 6.94
C PRO A 72 -21.88 -10.44 7.64
N ARG A 73 -20.79 -10.72 6.89
CA ARG A 73 -19.42 -10.70 7.41
C ARG A 73 -18.61 -9.57 6.79
N LEU A 74 -18.48 -8.46 7.51
CA LEU A 74 -17.72 -7.27 7.05
C LEU A 74 -16.25 -7.56 6.80
N THR A 75 -15.67 -8.46 7.61
CA THR A 75 -14.29 -8.89 7.46
C THR A 75 -14.00 -9.51 6.09
N LYS A 76 -14.97 -10.19 5.48
CA LYS A 76 -14.81 -10.79 4.16
C LYS A 76 -14.75 -9.72 3.06
N ALA A 77 -15.58 -8.69 3.14
CA ALA A 77 -15.57 -7.56 2.21
C ALA A 77 -14.24 -6.79 2.30
N ILE A 78 -13.76 -6.54 3.52
CA ILE A 78 -12.45 -5.91 3.78
C ILE A 78 -11.34 -6.77 3.16
N ILE A 79 -11.24 -8.04 3.54
CA ILE A 79 -10.21 -8.94 3.01
C ILE A 79 -10.23 -8.94 1.48
N GLN A 80 -11.40 -9.03 0.86
CA GLN A 80 -11.52 -9.07 -0.60
C GLN A 80 -11.08 -7.76 -1.31
N CYS A 81 -11.32 -6.61 -0.69
CA CYS A 81 -10.84 -5.32 -1.22
C CYS A 81 -9.31 -5.23 -1.16
N TYR A 82 -8.73 -5.58 -0.02
CA TYR A 82 -7.31 -5.36 0.23
C TYR A 82 -6.39 -6.51 -0.22
N TRP A 83 -6.91 -7.72 -0.43
CA TRP A 83 -6.10 -8.90 -0.77
C TRP A 83 -5.24 -8.70 -2.01
N LYS A 84 -5.76 -7.99 -3.03
CA LYS A 84 -5.01 -7.74 -4.27
C LYS A 84 -3.75 -6.93 -4.02
N SER A 85 -3.86 -5.82 -3.29
CA SER A 85 -2.73 -4.94 -2.98
C SER A 85 -1.73 -5.62 -2.05
N TYR A 86 -2.21 -6.31 -1.00
CA TYR A 86 -1.33 -7.04 -0.08
C TYR A 86 -0.65 -8.25 -0.72
N SER A 87 -1.29 -8.93 -1.67
CA SER A 87 -0.69 -10.06 -2.38
C SER A 87 0.49 -9.63 -3.26
N VAL A 88 0.40 -8.46 -3.90
CA VAL A 88 1.51 -7.92 -4.71
C VAL A 88 2.67 -7.53 -3.81
N LEU A 89 2.39 -6.86 -2.67
CA LEU A 89 3.39 -6.49 -1.68
C LEU A 89 4.10 -7.74 -1.11
N GLY A 90 3.34 -8.77 -0.73
CA GLY A 90 3.89 -10.00 -0.18
C GLY A 90 4.75 -10.76 -1.20
N LEU A 91 4.32 -10.84 -2.47
CA LEU A 91 5.13 -11.44 -3.52
C LEU A 91 6.43 -10.66 -3.76
N PHE A 92 6.36 -9.33 -3.72
CA PHE A 92 7.55 -8.48 -3.85
C PHE A 92 8.57 -8.75 -2.74
N THR A 93 8.14 -8.80 -1.47
CA THR A 93 9.01 -9.14 -0.34
C THR A 93 9.62 -10.54 -0.47
N LEU A 94 8.86 -11.54 -0.94
CA LEU A 94 9.39 -12.89 -1.17
C LEU A 94 10.47 -12.92 -2.25
N ILE A 95 10.34 -12.11 -3.31
CA ILE A 95 11.35 -12.00 -4.36
C ILE A 95 12.62 -11.36 -3.80
N GLU A 96 12.51 -10.27 -3.05
CA GLU A 96 13.69 -9.62 -2.43
C GLU A 96 14.43 -10.57 -1.48
N VAL A 97 13.70 -11.30 -0.63
CA VAL A 97 14.29 -12.26 0.32
C VAL A 97 14.94 -13.43 -0.41
N SER A 98 14.36 -13.91 -1.51
CA SER A 98 14.95 -15.01 -2.29
C SER A 98 16.18 -14.59 -3.10
N VAL A 99 16.23 -13.36 -3.61
CA VAL A 99 17.44 -12.81 -4.24
C VAL A 99 18.54 -12.58 -3.19
N MET A 100 18.18 -12.09 -1.99
CA MET A 100 19.10 -11.86 -0.89
C MET A 100 19.64 -13.15 -0.26
N SER A 101 18.92 -14.27 -0.34
CA SER A 101 19.39 -15.57 0.16
C SER A 101 20.30 -16.32 -0.82
N VAL A 102 20.50 -15.78 -2.03
CA VAL A 102 21.52 -16.26 -2.99
C VAL A 102 22.82 -15.42 -2.96
N PRO A 103 23.56 -15.35 -1.83
CA PRO A 103 24.98 -15.04 -1.85
C PRO A 103 25.79 -16.24 -1.32
N SER A 104 26.74 -16.71 -2.13
CA SER A 104 27.88 -17.56 -1.73
C SER A 104 27.73 -19.08 -1.60
N PHE A 105 27.09 -19.78 -2.55
CA PHE A 105 27.34 -21.23 -2.75
C PHE A 105 28.01 -21.58 -4.09
N GLY A 106 28.58 -20.60 -4.80
CA GLY A 106 29.07 -20.78 -6.17
C GLY A 106 30.41 -20.12 -6.51
N ASN A 107 31.31 -19.92 -5.55
CA ASN A 107 32.72 -19.61 -5.85
C ASN A 107 33.64 -20.41 -4.91
N LYS A 108 33.65 -21.73 -5.13
CA LYS A 108 34.77 -22.62 -4.80
C LYS A 108 34.93 -23.60 -5.97
N VAL A 109 35.77 -23.23 -6.92
CA VAL A 109 36.60 -24.14 -7.74
C VAL A 109 37.85 -23.38 -8.14
#